data_AF-A0A2N6DBE6-F1
#
_entry.id   AF-A0A2N6DBE6-F1
#
_cell.length_a   1.000
_cell.length_b   1.000
_cell.length_c   1.000
_cell.angle_alpha   90.00
_cell.angle_beta   90.00
_cell.angle_gamma   90.00
#
_symmetry.space_group_name_H-M   'P 1'
#
loop_
_entity.id
_entity.type
_entity.pdbx_description
1 polymer ?
#
loop_
_entity_poly.entity_id
_entity_poly.type
_entity_poly.pdbx_seq_one_letter_code
_entity_poly.pdbx_strand_id
1 'polypeptide(L)'
;MKPAIFDSQISKDIKLEKLVTLFKSNGANRIIYKRLSPNDNSKNQPYMGSHLTNLSFIPTGEIQETRSESKKTSDPKRKIKYLANLEYNWMDSEGRLFKAPNTKLIYYPQYPEVRLSGFLLGCSIGSGGWMDPMVHGRDEGRVLFFGIKNDGVIAFLAIPDSNLSREIEATDVDNIDLTGIFKEILIDIRKGHYSKVLLLE
;
A
#
# COMPACT_ATOMS: atom_id res chain seq x y z
N MET A 1 -10.42 16.21 -16.91
CA MET A 1 -9.58 16.32 -15.70
C MET A 1 -9.58 14.96 -15.02
N LYS A 2 -8.46 14.47 -14.50
CA LYS A 2 -8.44 13.18 -13.78
C LYS A 2 -9.10 13.37 -12.40
N PRO A 3 -9.96 12.45 -11.91
CA PRO A 3 -10.58 12.54 -10.59
C PRO A 3 -9.51 12.56 -9.49
N ALA A 4 -9.59 13.54 -8.59
CA ALA A 4 -8.81 13.57 -7.35
C ALA A 4 -9.54 12.73 -6.30
N ILE A 5 -8.96 11.59 -5.92
CA ILE A 5 -9.66 10.58 -5.12
C ILE A 5 -9.18 10.50 -3.67
N PHE A 6 -8.09 11.19 -3.31
CA PHE A 6 -7.47 11.04 -1.98
C PHE A 6 -7.96 12.06 -0.95
N ASP A 7 -8.28 13.29 -1.36
CA ASP A 7 -8.53 14.44 -0.48
C ASP A 7 -9.93 15.05 -0.61
N SER A 8 -10.83 14.38 -1.31
CA SER A 8 -12.25 14.73 -1.32
C SER A 8 -12.81 14.67 0.10
N GLN A 9 -13.86 15.44 0.37
CA GLN A 9 -14.49 15.44 1.70
C GLN A 9 -14.97 14.02 2.09
N ILE A 10 -15.53 13.27 1.14
CA ILE A 10 -15.94 11.87 1.35
C ILE A 10 -14.73 10.99 1.73
N SER A 11 -13.56 11.22 1.12
CA SER A 11 -12.32 10.50 1.45
C SER A 11 -11.79 10.83 2.83
N LYS A 12 -11.92 12.10 3.26
CA LYS A 12 -11.52 12.51 4.61
C LYS A 12 -12.45 11.97 5.68
N ASP A 13 -13.75 11.83 5.37
CA ASP A 13 -14.79 11.50 6.34
C ASP A 13 -15.10 10.00 6.44
N ILE A 14 -14.70 9.19 5.45
CA ILE A 14 -14.92 7.75 5.46
C ILE A 14 -14.32 7.11 6.72
N LYS A 15 -15.05 6.14 7.29
CA LYS A 15 -14.64 5.39 8.49
C LYS A 15 -14.03 4.05 8.13
N LEU A 16 -13.25 3.46 9.05
CA LEU A 16 -12.59 2.18 8.83
C LEU A 16 -13.56 1.06 8.48
N GLU A 17 -14.70 0.98 9.17
CA GLU A 17 -15.76 0.00 8.90
C GLU A 17 -16.28 0.06 7.45
N LYS A 18 -16.50 1.29 6.95
CA LYS A 18 -16.96 1.49 5.57
C LYS A 18 -15.87 1.10 4.58
N LEU A 19 -14.62 1.50 4.84
CA LEU A 19 -13.49 1.12 3.99
C LEU A 19 -13.32 -0.41 3.90
N VAL A 20 -13.41 -1.10 5.04
CA VAL A 20 -13.38 -2.57 5.11
C VAL A 20 -14.50 -3.19 4.27
N THR A 21 -15.71 -2.63 4.36
CA THR A 21 -16.85 -3.07 3.55
C THR A 21 -16.57 -2.91 2.06
N LEU A 22 -16.01 -1.78 1.63
CA LEU A 22 -15.68 -1.50 0.22
C LEU A 22 -14.58 -2.42 -0.32
N PHE A 23 -13.55 -2.72 0.48
CA PHE A 23 -12.52 -3.68 0.09
C PHE A 23 -13.11 -5.08 -0.11
N LYS A 24 -13.93 -5.54 0.83
CA LYS A 24 -14.60 -6.85 0.73
C LYS A 24 -15.55 -6.93 -0.46
N SER A 25 -16.35 -5.89 -0.72
CA SER A 25 -17.26 -5.87 -1.87
C SER A 25 -16.51 -5.90 -3.20
N ASN A 26 -15.26 -5.46 -3.23
CA ASN A 26 -14.36 -5.55 -4.38
C ASN A 26 -13.49 -6.82 -4.38
N GLY A 27 -13.79 -7.80 -3.52
CA GLY A 27 -13.17 -9.13 -3.52
C GLY A 27 -11.88 -9.26 -2.70
N ALA A 28 -11.55 -8.29 -1.85
CA ALA A 28 -10.41 -8.44 -0.93
C ALA A 28 -10.75 -9.42 0.20
N ASN A 29 -9.85 -10.37 0.46
CA ASN A 29 -9.97 -11.36 1.54
C ASN A 29 -9.16 -10.99 2.80
N ARG A 30 -8.14 -10.13 2.64
CA ARG A 30 -7.32 -9.57 3.71
C ARG A 30 -7.14 -8.08 3.49
N ILE A 31 -6.97 -7.33 4.57
CA ILE A 31 -6.74 -5.88 4.49
C ILE A 31 -5.55 -5.56 5.37
N ILE A 32 -4.48 -5.10 4.73
CA ILE A 32 -3.25 -4.68 5.40
C ILE A 32 -3.04 -3.20 5.17
N TYR A 33 -2.23 -2.56 6.00
CA TYR A 33 -1.85 -1.18 5.81
C TYR A 33 -0.38 -0.95 6.13
N LYS A 34 0.16 0.11 5.54
CA LYS A 34 1.49 0.64 5.81
C LYS A 34 1.36 2.14 6.09
N ARG A 35 1.95 2.59 7.19
CA ARG A 35 2.20 4.02 7.43
C ARG A 35 3.33 4.46 6.51
N LEU A 36 3.08 5.50 5.72
CA LEU A 36 4.06 5.98 4.75
C LEU A 36 5.05 6.91 5.43
N SER A 37 6.34 6.60 5.29
CA SER A 37 7.41 7.53 5.64
C SER A 37 7.49 8.68 4.63
N PRO A 38 8.19 9.79 4.95
CA PRO A 38 8.42 10.87 3.98
C PRO A 38 9.09 10.42 2.66
N ASN A 39 9.85 9.33 2.69
CA ASN A 39 10.48 8.75 1.50
C ASN A 39 9.59 7.74 0.76
N ASP A 40 8.40 7.41 1.29
CA ASP A 40 7.43 6.58 0.57
C ASP A 40 6.56 7.48 -0.33
N ASN A 41 7.10 7.81 -1.51
CA ASN A 41 6.48 8.69 -2.49
C ASN A 41 6.73 8.21 -3.92
N SER A 42 6.14 8.89 -4.91
CA SER A 42 6.20 8.49 -6.33
C SER A 42 7.62 8.51 -6.93
N LYS A 43 8.52 9.34 -6.38
CA LYS A 43 9.92 9.41 -6.82
C LYS A 43 10.76 8.32 -6.18
N ASN A 44 10.63 8.17 -4.86
CA ASN A 44 11.47 7.30 -4.04
C ASN A 44 10.95 5.86 -3.93
N GLN A 45 9.70 5.63 -4.33
CA GLN A 45 8.99 4.33 -4.32
C GLN A 45 8.77 3.81 -2.89
N PRO A 46 7.53 3.51 -2.46
CA PRO A 46 7.29 2.98 -1.14
C PRO A 46 8.11 1.71 -0.86
N TYR A 47 8.80 1.68 0.29
CA TYR A 47 9.53 0.50 0.77
C TYR A 47 8.56 -0.54 1.32
N MET A 48 8.65 -1.76 0.79
CA MET A 48 7.71 -2.84 1.07
C MET A 48 8.32 -3.94 1.95
N GLY A 49 9.65 -4.12 1.94
CA GLY A 49 10.29 -5.19 2.69
C GLY A 49 11.74 -5.36 2.29
N SER A 50 12.51 -6.14 3.03
CA SER A 50 13.93 -6.37 2.70
C SER A 50 14.10 -7.43 1.61
N HIS A 51 13.11 -8.31 1.45
CA HIS A 51 13.11 -9.37 0.43
C HIS A 51 11.70 -9.67 -0.08
N LEU A 52 11.58 -10.22 -1.28
CA LEU A 52 10.27 -10.60 -1.87
C LEU A 52 9.53 -11.65 -1.03
N THR A 53 10.27 -12.50 -0.31
CA THR A 53 9.69 -13.51 0.59
C THR A 53 8.97 -12.90 1.79
N ASN A 54 9.29 -11.68 2.20
CA ASN A 54 8.52 -10.95 3.22
C ASN A 54 7.12 -10.54 2.73
N LEU A 55 6.88 -10.64 1.42
CA LEU A 55 5.65 -10.22 0.75
C LEU A 55 4.91 -11.41 0.14
N SER A 56 5.09 -12.62 0.69
CA SER A 56 4.43 -13.84 0.20
C SER A 56 2.89 -13.76 0.22
N PHE A 57 2.33 -12.85 1.00
CA PHE A 57 0.90 -12.56 1.04
C PHE A 57 0.41 -11.64 -0.09
N ILE A 58 1.31 -11.02 -0.87
CA ILE A 58 0.94 -10.19 -2.01
C ILE A 58 0.95 -11.06 -3.27
N PRO A 59 -0.17 -11.19 -4.00
CA PRO A 59 -0.22 -11.94 -5.24
C PRO A 59 0.53 -11.18 -6.34
N THR A 60 1.74 -11.62 -6.66
CA THR A 60 2.54 -11.07 -7.76
C THR A 60 2.54 -12.01 -8.95
N GLY A 61 2.76 -11.46 -10.15
CA GLY A 61 3.12 -12.24 -11.31
C GLY A 61 4.52 -12.85 -11.20
N GLU A 62 4.95 -13.50 -12.28
CA GLU A 62 6.28 -14.11 -12.37
C GLU A 62 7.40 -13.08 -12.14
N ILE A 63 8.44 -13.53 -11.43
CA ILE A 63 9.62 -12.73 -11.16
C ILE A 63 10.52 -12.75 -12.39
N GLN A 64 10.85 -11.56 -12.89
CA GLN A 64 11.73 -11.37 -14.03
C GLN A 64 13.05 -10.72 -13.60
N GLU A 65 14.16 -11.28 -14.06
CA GLU A 65 15.48 -10.64 -13.90
C GLU A 65 15.63 -9.51 -14.92
N THR A 66 16.01 -8.33 -14.46
CA THR A 66 16.30 -7.20 -15.33
C THR A 66 17.57 -6.49 -14.90
N ARG A 67 18.22 -5.82 -15.86
CA ARG A 67 19.37 -4.95 -15.55
C ARG A 67 18.89 -3.55 -15.18
N SER A 68 19.50 -2.99 -14.15
CA SER A 68 19.36 -1.63 -13.70
C SER A 68 20.16 -0.72 -14.62
N GLU A 69 19.50 0.33 -15.11
CA GLU A 69 20.12 1.38 -15.93
C GLU A 69 20.87 2.41 -15.07
N SER A 70 20.87 2.24 -13.74
CA SER A 70 21.55 3.14 -12.82
C SER A 70 23.05 3.22 -13.11
N LYS A 71 23.54 4.44 -13.33
CA LYS A 71 24.97 4.74 -13.46
C LYS A 71 25.69 4.89 -12.11
N LYS A 72 24.98 4.75 -10.99
CA LYS A 72 25.54 4.96 -9.64
C LYS A 72 26.55 3.90 -9.19
N THR A 73 26.60 2.76 -9.87
CA THR A 73 27.56 1.68 -9.61
C THR A 73 28.16 1.18 -10.92
N SER A 74 29.47 0.93 -10.93
CA SER A 74 30.17 0.29 -12.05
C SER A 74 30.16 -1.24 -11.95
N ASP A 75 29.87 -1.81 -10.77
CA ASP A 75 29.81 -3.26 -10.54
C ASP A 75 28.59 -3.88 -11.26
N PRO A 76 28.81 -4.75 -12.26
CA PRO A 76 27.73 -5.41 -13.00
C PRO A 76 26.79 -6.25 -12.12
N LYS A 77 27.30 -6.86 -11.04
CA LYS A 77 26.47 -7.70 -10.14
C LYS A 77 25.49 -6.86 -9.35
N ARG A 78 25.86 -5.62 -9.02
CA ARG A 78 24.98 -4.64 -8.35
C ARG A 78 23.97 -3.99 -9.29
N LYS A 79 24.00 -4.32 -10.59
CA LYS A 79 23.02 -3.86 -11.57
C LYS A 79 21.85 -4.83 -11.77
N ILE A 80 21.85 -6.02 -11.16
CA ILE A 80 20.71 -6.92 -11.30
C ILE A 80 19.59 -6.46 -10.36
N LYS A 81 18.35 -6.40 -10.87
CA LYS A 81 17.13 -6.19 -10.09
C LYS A 81 16.07 -7.20 -10.52
N TYR A 82 15.24 -7.61 -9.57
CA TYR A 82 14.15 -8.55 -9.83
C TYR A 82 12.83 -7.80 -9.83
N LEU A 83 12.00 -8.05 -10.83
CA LEU A 83 10.76 -7.33 -11.06
C LEU A 83 9.60 -8.32 -10.99
N ALA A 84 8.57 -8.02 -10.22
CA ALA A 84 7.34 -8.79 -10.22
C ALA A 84 6.18 -7.85 -10.52
N ASN A 85 5.46 -8.11 -11.61
CA ASN A 85 4.28 -7.32 -11.96
C ASN A 85 3.19 -7.51 -10.91
N LEU A 86 2.42 -6.47 -10.65
CA LEU A 86 1.37 -6.47 -9.65
C LEU A 86 0.08 -5.92 -10.26
N GLU A 87 -0.94 -6.76 -10.34
CA GLU A 87 -2.30 -6.33 -10.66
C GLU A 87 -2.80 -5.40 -9.56
N TYR A 88 -2.87 -4.10 -9.86
CA TYR A 88 -3.07 -3.07 -8.85
C TYR A 88 -4.15 -2.09 -9.28
N ASN A 89 -5.07 -1.81 -8.35
CA ASN A 89 -6.14 -0.84 -8.56
C ASN A 89 -6.16 0.15 -7.41
N TRP A 90 -6.25 1.44 -7.71
CA TRP A 90 -6.68 2.43 -6.73
C TRP A 90 -8.18 2.35 -6.54
N MET A 91 -8.65 2.52 -5.31
CA MET A 91 -10.05 2.63 -4.96
C MET A 91 -10.33 4.04 -4.44
N ASP A 92 -11.45 4.63 -4.85
CA ASP A 92 -11.95 5.85 -4.23
C ASP A 92 -12.89 5.56 -3.06
N SER A 93 -13.38 6.61 -2.41
CA SER A 93 -14.24 6.52 -1.22
C SER A 93 -15.64 6.00 -1.50
N GLU A 94 -15.99 5.78 -2.77
CA GLU A 94 -17.25 5.18 -3.21
C GLU A 94 -17.07 3.72 -3.63
N GLY A 95 -15.84 3.21 -3.63
CA GLY A 95 -15.50 1.84 -3.99
C GLY A 95 -15.23 1.64 -5.49
N ARG A 96 -15.15 2.71 -6.29
CA ARG A 96 -14.80 2.60 -7.72
C ARG A 96 -13.32 2.33 -7.88
N LEU A 97 -12.99 1.41 -8.79
CA LEU A 97 -11.62 0.97 -9.05
C LEU A 97 -11.01 1.65 -10.27
N PHE A 98 -9.73 2.03 -10.13
CA PHE A 98 -8.93 2.67 -11.17
C PHE A 98 -7.63 1.89 -11.35
N LYS A 99 -7.43 1.29 -12.52
CA LYS A 99 -6.25 0.48 -12.81
C LYS A 99 -4.96 1.30 -12.76
N ALA A 100 -3.93 0.70 -12.16
CA ALA A 100 -2.54 1.15 -12.21
C ALA A 100 -1.69 0.14 -12.99
N PRO A 101 -1.78 0.12 -14.33
CA PRO A 101 -1.31 -1.00 -15.16
C PRO A 101 0.21 -1.21 -15.16
N ASN A 102 0.98 -0.23 -14.68
CA ASN A 102 2.44 -0.29 -14.68
C ASN A 102 3.03 -0.65 -13.31
N THR A 103 2.17 -1.07 -12.36
CA THR A 103 2.57 -1.36 -10.98
C THR A 103 3.41 -2.63 -10.90
N LYS A 104 4.46 -2.56 -10.10
CA LYS A 104 5.42 -3.65 -9.92
C LYS A 104 6.12 -3.52 -8.58
N LEU A 105 6.49 -4.67 -8.03
CA LEU A 105 7.49 -4.76 -6.96
C LEU A 105 8.86 -4.93 -7.60
N ILE A 106 9.82 -4.12 -7.14
CA ILE A 106 11.20 -4.20 -7.60
C ILE A 106 12.09 -4.54 -6.41
N TYR A 107 12.73 -5.70 -6.45
CA TYR A 107 13.74 -6.09 -5.49
C TYR A 107 15.13 -5.68 -5.99
N TYR A 108 15.85 -4.94 -5.14
CA TYR A 108 17.23 -4.51 -5.36
C TYR A 108 18.15 -5.26 -4.39
N PRO A 109 18.77 -6.38 -4.82
CA PRO A 109 19.68 -7.16 -3.97
C PRO A 109 20.86 -6.37 -3.42
N GLN A 110 21.27 -5.29 -4.10
CA GLN A 110 22.35 -4.42 -3.66
C GLN A 110 22.03 -3.62 -2.38
N TYR A 111 20.75 -3.40 -2.06
CA TYR A 111 20.28 -2.63 -0.89
C TYR A 111 19.32 -3.42 -0.01
N PRO A 112 19.39 -4.76 -0.08
CA PRO A 112 18.29 -5.69 0.21
C PRO A 112 16.94 -5.02 0.48
N GLU A 113 16.31 -4.50 -0.59
CA GLU A 113 15.03 -3.78 -0.47
C GLU A 113 14.07 -4.11 -1.61
N VAL A 114 12.78 -4.15 -1.28
CA VAL A 114 11.67 -4.25 -2.24
C VAL A 114 10.91 -2.92 -2.25
N ARG A 115 10.68 -2.40 -3.45
CA ARG A 115 10.04 -1.10 -3.68
C ARG A 115 8.80 -1.24 -4.55
N LEU A 116 7.72 -0.53 -4.20
CA LEU A 116 6.52 -0.41 -5.02
C LEU A 116 6.71 0.70 -6.07
N SER A 117 6.76 0.33 -7.35
CA SER A 117 7.02 1.24 -8.45
C SER A 117 5.88 1.23 -9.47
N GLY A 118 5.71 2.34 -10.20
CA GLY A 118 4.75 2.43 -11.30
C GLY A 118 3.27 2.54 -10.89
N PHE A 119 2.99 2.64 -9.59
CA PHE A 119 1.64 2.68 -9.02
C PHE A 119 0.79 3.91 -9.39
N LEU A 120 1.36 4.93 -10.04
CA LEU A 120 0.61 6.06 -10.64
C LEU A 120 0.73 6.13 -12.16
N LEU A 121 1.62 5.31 -12.75
CA LEU A 121 1.94 5.41 -14.17
C LEU A 121 0.84 4.74 -15.00
N GLY A 122 0.22 5.53 -15.88
CA GLY A 122 -0.92 5.08 -16.69
C GLY A 122 -2.26 5.11 -15.95
N CYS A 123 -2.31 5.57 -14.70
CA CYS A 123 -3.56 5.67 -13.96
C CYS A 123 -4.44 6.81 -14.48
N SER A 124 -5.75 6.59 -14.45
CA SER A 124 -6.77 7.59 -14.80
C SER A 124 -7.12 8.54 -13.65
N ILE A 125 -6.44 8.45 -12.50
CA ILE A 125 -6.66 9.31 -11.32
C ILE A 125 -5.67 10.48 -11.24
N GLY A 126 -6.08 11.55 -10.57
CA GLY A 126 -5.21 12.61 -10.09
C GLY A 126 -4.79 12.31 -8.65
N SER A 127 -3.49 12.32 -8.36
CA SER A 127 -2.98 12.05 -7.02
C SER A 127 -3.07 13.23 -6.06
N GLY A 128 -3.52 14.41 -6.51
CA GLY A 128 -3.63 15.62 -5.67
C GLY A 128 -2.31 16.07 -5.02
N GLY A 129 -1.15 15.59 -5.50
CA GLY A 129 0.15 15.86 -4.88
C GLY A 129 0.51 14.97 -3.68
N TRP A 130 -0.39 14.09 -3.20
CA TRP A 130 -0.20 13.25 -2.01
C TRP A 130 0.87 12.15 -2.13
N MET A 131 1.34 11.91 -3.35
CA MET A 131 2.49 11.05 -3.62
C MET A 131 3.62 11.82 -4.32
N ASP A 132 3.47 13.13 -4.55
CA ASP A 132 4.51 13.97 -5.12
C ASP A 132 5.38 14.55 -3.99
N PRO A 133 6.68 14.19 -3.91
CA PRO A 133 7.56 14.69 -2.84
C PRO A 133 7.76 16.20 -2.83
N MET A 134 7.36 16.93 -3.87
CA MET A 134 7.44 18.39 -3.95
C MET A 134 6.15 19.09 -3.47
N VAL A 135 5.10 18.32 -3.17
CA VAL A 135 3.79 18.86 -2.74
C VAL A 135 3.40 18.30 -1.38
N HIS A 136 2.83 17.08 -1.32
CA HIS A 136 2.36 16.44 -0.08
C HIS A 136 2.95 15.04 0.13
N GLY A 137 3.74 14.54 -0.81
CA GLY A 137 4.33 13.20 -0.76
C GLY A 137 5.38 13.01 0.33
N ARG A 138 5.73 14.05 1.08
CA ARG A 138 6.61 13.96 2.27
C ARG A 138 5.85 14.11 3.58
N ASP A 139 4.55 14.41 3.52
CA ASP A 139 3.75 14.67 4.72
C ASP A 139 3.65 13.39 5.55
N GLU A 140 3.80 13.54 6.86
CA GLU A 140 3.66 12.43 7.81
C GLU A 140 2.19 12.17 8.12
N GLY A 141 1.86 10.96 8.58
CA GLY A 141 0.47 10.58 8.88
C GLY A 141 -0.33 10.04 7.68
N ARG A 142 0.30 9.90 6.51
CA ARG A 142 -0.27 9.18 5.37
C ARG A 142 -0.32 7.68 5.66
N VAL A 143 -1.47 7.04 5.38
CA VAL A 143 -1.67 5.60 5.56
C VAL A 143 -2.12 4.99 4.24
N LEU A 144 -1.35 4.03 3.73
CA LEU A 144 -1.67 3.30 2.52
C LEU A 144 -2.24 1.93 2.88
N PHE A 145 -3.51 1.72 2.57
CA PHE A 145 -4.22 0.47 2.75
C PHE A 145 -4.14 -0.38 1.49
N PHE A 146 -4.10 -1.69 1.68
CA PHE A 146 -4.11 -2.70 0.64
C PHE A 146 -5.14 -3.77 0.96
N GLY A 147 -6.16 -3.88 0.11
CA GLY A 147 -7.04 -5.05 0.05
C GLY A 147 -6.41 -6.11 -0.83
N ILE A 148 -6.05 -7.24 -0.23
CA ILE A 148 -5.42 -8.37 -0.93
C ILE A 148 -6.51 -9.25 -1.53
N LYS A 149 -6.43 -9.47 -2.84
CA LYS A 149 -7.27 -10.43 -3.58
C LYS A 149 -6.45 -11.68 -3.89
N ASN A 150 -7.08 -12.67 -4.52
CA ASN A 150 -6.36 -13.85 -5.02
C ASN A 150 -5.40 -13.51 -6.18
N ASP A 151 -5.73 -12.50 -6.97
CA ASP A 151 -5.10 -12.18 -8.26
C ASP A 151 -4.54 -10.75 -8.34
N GLY A 152 -4.55 -10.01 -7.24
CA GLY A 152 -4.09 -8.63 -7.24
C GLY A 152 -4.36 -7.89 -5.94
N VAL A 153 -4.22 -6.57 -6.01
CA VAL A 153 -4.29 -5.66 -4.87
C VAL A 153 -5.18 -4.48 -5.22
N ILE A 154 -6.00 -4.08 -4.25
CA ILE A 154 -6.74 -2.82 -4.26
C ILE A 154 -6.07 -1.91 -3.24
N ALA A 155 -5.90 -0.63 -3.54
CA ALA A 155 -5.25 0.31 -2.66
C ALA A 155 -6.09 1.55 -2.39
N PHE A 156 -5.98 2.06 -1.18
CA PHE A 156 -6.63 3.29 -0.74
C PHE A 156 -5.63 4.11 0.08
N LEU A 157 -5.53 5.41 -0.19
CA LEU A 157 -4.65 6.30 0.57
C LEU A 157 -5.51 7.18 1.49
N ALA A 158 -5.34 7.00 2.80
CA ALA A 158 -5.80 7.99 3.77
C ALA A 158 -4.71 9.05 3.94
N ILE A 159 -5.11 10.31 3.78
CA ILE A 159 -4.24 11.47 3.99
C ILE A 159 -4.18 11.81 5.49
N PRO A 160 -3.21 12.64 5.93
CA PRO A 160 -3.12 13.10 7.30
C PRO A 160 -4.43 13.77 7.75
N ASP A 161 -4.74 13.66 9.04
CA ASP A 161 -5.95 14.24 9.65
C ASP A 161 -7.29 13.83 9.01
N SER A 162 -7.34 12.72 8.27
CA SER A 162 -8.60 12.06 7.90
C SER A 162 -9.15 11.24 9.08
N ASN A 163 -10.43 10.87 9.03
CA ASN A 163 -11.02 9.96 10.01
C ASN A 163 -10.26 8.63 10.03
N LEU A 164 -9.94 8.08 8.86
CA LEU A 164 -9.15 6.85 8.74
C LEU A 164 -7.77 6.94 9.37
N SER A 165 -7.01 8.01 9.12
CA SER A 165 -5.66 8.13 9.70
C SER A 165 -5.71 8.22 11.23
N ARG A 166 -6.71 8.91 11.79
CA ARG A 166 -6.97 8.94 13.23
C ARG A 166 -7.43 7.60 13.80
N GLU A 167 -8.33 6.89 13.12
CA GLU A 167 -8.80 5.56 13.55
C GLU A 167 -7.64 4.56 13.59
N ILE A 168 -6.75 4.59 12.59
CA ILE A 168 -5.55 3.76 12.58
C ILE A 168 -4.55 4.17 13.67
N GLU A 169 -4.42 5.47 13.98
CA GLU A 169 -3.64 5.91 15.15
C GLU A 169 -4.19 5.35 16.46
N ALA A 170 -5.50 5.39 16.65
CA ALA A 170 -6.14 4.92 17.87
C ALA A 170 -6.13 3.39 18.04
N THR A 171 -6.07 2.63 16.94
CA THR A 171 -6.18 1.16 16.94
C THR A 171 -4.89 0.43 16.56
N ASP A 172 -3.78 1.15 16.36
CA ASP A 172 -2.54 0.60 15.81
C ASP A 172 -1.96 -0.56 16.64
N VAL A 173 -2.18 -0.52 17.95
CA VAL A 173 -1.72 -1.54 18.92
C VAL A 173 -2.54 -2.83 18.90
N ASP A 174 -3.76 -2.76 18.38
CA ASP A 174 -4.69 -3.90 18.31
C ASP A 174 -4.58 -4.68 17.00
N ASN A 175 -3.87 -4.13 16.00
CA ASN A 175 -3.66 -4.74 14.70
C ASN A 175 -2.45 -5.70 14.69
N ILE A 176 -2.52 -6.75 13.87
CA ILE A 176 -1.46 -7.77 13.80
C ILE A 176 -0.28 -7.22 13.02
N ASP A 177 0.92 -7.24 13.61
CA ASP A 177 2.15 -6.98 12.88
C ASP A 177 2.55 -8.20 12.02
N LEU A 178 2.66 -7.99 10.70
CA LEU A 178 3.06 -9.03 9.76
C LEU A 178 4.57 -9.04 9.47
N THR A 179 5.21 -7.87 9.43
CA THR A 179 6.57 -7.72 8.88
C THR A 179 7.39 -6.59 9.51
N GLY A 180 6.86 -5.90 10.53
CA GLY A 180 7.38 -4.62 11.03
C GLY A 180 7.10 -3.43 10.11
N ILE A 181 6.51 -3.67 8.94
CA ILE A 181 6.19 -2.65 7.92
C ILE A 181 4.68 -2.64 7.65
N PHE A 182 4.11 -3.84 7.55
CA PHE A 182 2.69 -4.06 7.31
C PHE A 182 2.02 -4.53 8.58
N LYS A 183 0.88 -3.93 8.87
CA LYS A 183 -0.06 -4.43 9.84
C LYS A 183 -1.32 -4.90 9.15
N GLU A 184 -1.94 -5.95 9.67
CA GLU A 184 -3.22 -6.48 9.20
C GLU A 184 -4.35 -6.03 10.11
N ILE A 185 -5.41 -5.53 9.49
CA ILE A 185 -6.64 -5.18 10.20
C ILE A 185 -7.37 -6.47 10.49
N LEU A 186 -7.53 -6.76 11.77
CA LEU A 186 -8.35 -7.88 12.20
C LEU A 186 -9.81 -7.58 11.90
N ILE A 187 -10.35 -8.37 10.96
CA ILE A 187 -11.74 -8.29 10.56
C ILE A 187 -12.56 -9.00 11.63
N ASP A 188 -12.86 -8.33 12.74
CA ASP A 188 -13.87 -8.85 13.66
C ASP A 188 -15.27 -8.49 13.13
N ILE A 189 -15.87 -9.38 12.32
CA ILE A 189 -17.27 -9.25 11.88
C ILE A 189 -18.23 -9.33 13.07
N ARG A 190 -17.72 -9.70 14.25
CA ARG A 190 -18.51 -9.86 15.45
C ARG A 190 -17.82 -9.11 16.57
N LYS A 191 -17.94 -7.79 16.65
CA LYS A 191 -17.95 -7.12 17.96
C LYS A 191 -18.39 -5.67 17.91
N GLY A 192 -19.60 -5.47 18.42
CA GLY A 192 -19.87 -4.35 19.31
C GLY A 192 -19.24 -4.50 20.71
N HIS A 193 -18.29 -5.41 20.99
CA HIS A 193 -17.69 -5.54 22.34
C HIS A 193 -16.33 -6.26 22.39
N TYR A 194 -15.21 -5.54 22.31
CA TYR A 194 -13.87 -6.09 22.55
C TYR A 194 -13.83 -7.10 23.72
N SER A 195 -13.26 -8.27 23.48
CA SER A 195 -12.89 -9.21 24.54
C SER A 195 -11.50 -9.70 24.21
N LYS A 196 -10.54 -9.34 25.07
CA LYS A 196 -9.21 -9.95 25.15
C LYS A 196 -9.40 -11.46 25.33
N VAL A 197 -8.89 -12.24 24.40
CA VAL A 197 -8.60 -13.65 24.66
C VAL A 197 -7.08 -13.73 24.77
N LEU A 198 -6.60 -13.79 26.02
CA LEU A 198 -5.29 -14.35 26.32
C LEU A 198 -5.37 -15.84 25.99
N LEU A 199 -4.55 -16.31 25.06
CA LEU A 199 -4.19 -17.72 24.98
C LEU A 199 -2.79 -17.86 25.58
N LEU A 200 -2.76 -18.37 26.79
CA LEU A 200 -1.60 -19.06 27.36
C LEU A 200 -1.61 -20.47 26.76
N GLU A 201 -0.53 -20.82 26.07
CA GLU A 201 0.00 -22.19 26.03
C GLU A 201 1.46 -22.13 26.51
#